data_AF-A0A009QKL2-F1
#
_entry.id   AF-A0A009QKL2-F1
#
_cell.length_a   1.000
_cell.length_b   1.000
_cell.length_c   1.000
_cell.angle_alpha   90.00
_cell.angle_beta   90.00
_cell.angle_gamma   90.00
#
_symmetry.space_group_name_H-M   'P 1'
#
loop_
_entity.id
_entity.type
_entity.pdbx_description
1 polymer ?
#
loop_
_entity_poly.entity_id
_entity_poly.type
_entity_poly.pdbx_seq_one_letter_code
_entity_poly.pdbx_strand_id
1 'polypeptide(L)'
;MHKVLAFSLVSLGLSACNNHTDDSPSKIINTKDYQKQHKPNNTYIYEYNEIIYKLNTEQDQTTAHLRFKNLLKKIPSNENNLNILKTKRKILVHLGCLNEAYSVTEKILAKTDSSKLQEMQCIFLSKMKRDPYQIKECYEETANSYLTEINLIPKAALRYQYALWGHYAAMFNAGHIEYKDKLQEIIDYHNIEDHKKTYQQMYKNIMDPHAFQKRLDAIPYTSNCR
;
A
#
# COMPACT_ATOMS: atom_id res chain seq x y z
N MET A 1 21.49 -14.19 -3.67
CA MET A 1 20.93 -14.13 -2.31
C MET A 1 20.08 -12.87 -2.20
N HIS A 2 18.76 -12.98 -2.40
CA HIS A 2 17.85 -11.84 -2.34
C HIS A 2 16.99 -12.00 -1.09
N LYS A 3 17.29 -11.15 -0.10
CA LYS A 3 16.54 -11.06 1.15
C LYS A 3 15.10 -10.70 0.82
N VAL A 4 14.16 -11.38 1.46
CA VAL A 4 12.74 -11.08 1.45
C VAL A 4 12.55 -9.58 1.69
N LEU A 5 12.22 -8.83 0.65
CA LEU A 5 11.68 -7.48 0.80
C LEU A 5 10.22 -7.68 1.16
N ALA A 6 9.97 -7.83 2.47
CA ALA A 6 8.69 -7.44 3.02
C ALA A 6 8.45 -6.02 2.50
N PHE A 7 7.43 -5.84 1.66
CA PHE A 7 6.92 -4.52 1.30
C PHE A 7 6.38 -3.87 2.56
N SER A 8 7.29 -3.36 3.38
CA SER A 8 6.97 -2.35 4.36
C SER A 8 6.73 -1.08 3.57
N LEU A 9 5.47 -0.88 3.18
CA LEU A 9 4.93 0.41 2.81
C LEU A 9 5.02 1.30 4.06
N VAL A 10 6.23 1.79 4.39
CA VAL A 10 6.46 2.68 5.55
C VAL A 10 5.92 4.10 5.29
N SER A 11 5.18 4.33 4.20
CA SER A 11 4.25 5.45 4.10
C SER A 11 2.99 5.24 4.95
N LEU A 12 2.74 4.02 5.43
CA LEU A 12 1.80 3.71 6.51
C LEU A 12 2.61 3.40 7.78
N GLY A 13 2.62 4.32 8.74
CA GLY A 13 3.32 4.16 10.03
C GLY A 13 2.80 3.00 10.88
N LEU A 14 3.16 1.76 10.54
CA LEU A 14 2.93 0.56 11.34
C LEU A 14 4.16 -0.35 11.36
N SER A 15 5.31 0.24 11.63
CA SER A 15 6.44 -0.52 12.17
C SER A 15 7.16 0.30 13.25
N ALA A 16 6.41 0.59 14.32
CA ALA A 16 6.98 0.78 15.65
C ALA A 16 6.66 -0.50 16.44
N CYS A 17 7.67 -1.31 16.75
CA CYS A 17 7.52 -2.52 17.54
C CYS A 17 7.29 -2.18 19.03
N ASN A 18 6.48 -3.00 19.69
CA ASN A 18 6.21 -3.09 21.13
C ASN A 18 5.37 -1.97 21.76
N ASN A 19 4.05 -2.06 21.59
CA ASN A 19 3.12 -2.16 22.71
C ASN A 19 1.81 -2.81 22.22
N HIS A 20 1.39 -3.88 22.88
CA HIS A 20 0.21 -4.68 22.53
C HIS A 20 -1.06 -3.82 22.51
N THR A 21 -1.49 -3.42 21.33
CA THR A 21 -2.87 -3.02 21.04
C THR A 21 -3.34 -3.82 19.83
N ASP A 22 -3.85 -5.01 20.13
CA ASP A 22 -4.84 -5.83 19.41
C ASP A 22 -4.81 -6.05 17.89
N ASP A 23 -3.71 -5.75 17.19
CA ASP A 23 -3.46 -6.20 15.80
C ASP A 23 -2.08 -6.84 15.63
N SER A 24 -1.66 -7.62 16.63
CA SER A 24 -0.50 -8.51 16.48
C SER A 24 -0.75 -9.57 15.39
N PRO A 25 0.27 -9.96 14.60
CA PRO A 25 0.23 -11.13 13.71
C PRO A 25 -0.03 -12.46 14.45
N SER A 26 -0.23 -12.43 15.76
CA SER A 26 -0.51 -13.57 16.63
C SER A 26 -1.98 -14.02 16.64
N LYS A 27 -2.88 -13.38 15.87
CA LYS A 27 -4.04 -14.12 15.32
C LYS A 27 -3.60 -14.80 14.02
N ILE A 28 -2.66 -15.73 14.15
CA ILE A 28 -2.72 -16.95 13.36
C ILE A 28 -4.04 -17.59 13.79
N ILE A 29 -5.12 -17.26 13.09
CA ILE A 29 -6.28 -18.13 13.03
C ILE A 29 -5.67 -19.49 12.73
N ASN A 30 -5.80 -20.44 13.66
CA ASN A 30 -5.39 -21.82 13.45
C ASN A 30 -6.00 -22.30 12.14
N THR A 31 -5.23 -22.22 11.05
CA THR A 31 -5.69 -22.47 9.68
C THR A 31 -6.03 -23.93 9.48
N LYS A 32 -5.64 -24.80 10.43
CA LYS A 32 -6.07 -26.19 10.47
C LYS A 32 -7.58 -26.37 10.74
N ASP A 33 -8.23 -25.47 11.47
CA ASP A 33 -9.67 -25.59 11.78
C ASP A 33 -10.57 -24.87 10.76
N TYR A 34 -10.10 -23.80 10.11
CA TYR A 34 -10.88 -23.10 9.07
C TYR A 34 -10.85 -23.79 7.69
N GLN A 35 -9.90 -24.71 7.46
CA GLN A 35 -9.76 -25.39 6.17
C GLN A 35 -10.87 -26.43 5.88
N LYS A 36 -11.71 -26.80 6.86
CA LYS A 36 -12.70 -27.87 6.68
C LYS A 36 -14.14 -27.45 6.39
N GLN A 37 -14.51 -26.16 6.40
CA GLN A 37 -15.96 -25.83 6.35
C GLN A 37 -16.48 -24.79 5.37
N HIS A 38 -15.66 -24.06 4.61
CA HIS A 38 -16.19 -23.25 3.50
C HIS A 38 -15.21 -23.22 2.33
N LYS A 39 -15.60 -23.80 1.18
CA LYS A 39 -15.10 -23.30 -0.11
C LYS A 39 -15.62 -21.87 -0.21
N PRO A 40 -14.76 -20.82 -0.13
CA PRO A 40 -15.27 -19.47 -0.29
C PRO A 40 -15.85 -19.34 -1.71
N ASN A 41 -16.94 -18.58 -1.85
CA ASN A 41 -17.62 -18.25 -3.12
C ASN A 41 -16.72 -17.57 -4.17
N ASN A 42 -15.40 -17.45 -3.94
CA ASN A 42 -14.46 -16.78 -4.82
C ASN A 42 -13.10 -17.49 -4.84
N THR A 43 -12.95 -18.43 -5.78
CA THR A 43 -11.76 -19.27 -5.96
C THR A 43 -10.47 -18.46 -6.11
N TYR A 44 -10.52 -17.27 -6.73
CA TYR A 44 -9.31 -16.46 -6.97
C TYR A 44 -8.70 -15.90 -5.68
N ILE A 45 -9.54 -15.45 -4.75
CA ILE A 45 -9.10 -14.89 -3.46
C ILE A 45 -8.43 -15.99 -2.63
N TYR A 46 -9.02 -17.18 -2.62
CA TYR A 46 -8.47 -18.33 -1.93
C TYR A 46 -7.10 -18.74 -2.50
N GLU A 47 -7.01 -18.93 -3.83
CA GLU A 47 -5.74 -19.27 -4.48
C GLU A 47 -4.67 -18.21 -4.23
N TYR A 48 -5.02 -16.93 -4.27
CA TYR A 48 -4.10 -15.84 -3.93
C TYR A 48 -3.57 -15.96 -2.49
N ASN A 49 -4.45 -16.17 -1.52
CA ASN A 49 -4.07 -16.30 -0.11
C ASN A 49 -3.15 -17.50 0.14
N GLU A 50 -3.41 -18.63 -0.52
CA GLU A 50 -2.54 -19.82 -0.46
C GLU A 50 -1.14 -19.54 -1.03
N ILE A 51 -1.04 -18.79 -2.13
CA ILE A 51 0.27 -18.40 -2.68
C ILE A 51 1.02 -17.51 -1.69
N ILE A 52 0.36 -16.51 -1.11
CA ILE A 52 0.98 -15.60 -0.13
C ILE A 52 1.43 -16.34 1.13
N TYR A 53 0.60 -17.24 1.65
CA TYR A 53 0.95 -18.05 2.81
C TYR A 53 2.24 -18.83 2.55
N LYS A 54 2.31 -19.56 1.44
CA LYS A 54 3.51 -20.34 1.07
C LYS A 54 4.72 -19.45 0.80
N LEU A 55 4.53 -18.29 0.17
CA LEU A 55 5.62 -17.34 -0.04
C LEU A 55 6.24 -16.87 1.29
N ASN A 56 5.41 -16.67 2.32
CA ASN A 56 5.87 -16.23 3.63
C ASN A 56 6.54 -17.37 4.44
N THR A 57 6.11 -18.62 4.25
CA THR A 57 6.63 -19.77 5.02
C THR A 57 7.81 -20.46 4.34
N GLU A 58 7.77 -20.62 3.02
CA GLU A 58 8.76 -21.40 2.24
C GLU A 58 9.77 -20.49 1.51
N GLN A 59 9.47 -19.20 1.35
CA GLN A 59 10.29 -18.19 0.67
C GLN A 59 10.65 -18.52 -0.80
N ASP A 60 9.92 -19.43 -1.45
CA ASP A 60 10.10 -19.76 -2.86
C ASP A 60 9.44 -18.72 -3.79
N GLN A 61 10.21 -17.68 -4.11
CA GLN A 61 9.80 -16.58 -4.98
C GLN A 61 9.49 -17.04 -6.41
N THR A 62 10.25 -18.00 -6.95
CA THR A 62 10.10 -18.46 -8.34
C THR A 62 8.78 -19.21 -8.52
N THR A 63 8.47 -20.14 -7.61
CA THR A 63 7.20 -20.87 -7.64
C THR A 63 6.03 -19.93 -7.38
N ALA A 64 6.14 -18.99 -6.44
CA ALA A 64 5.09 -18.00 -6.20
C ALA A 64 4.83 -17.12 -7.45
N HIS A 65 5.89 -16.65 -8.11
CA HIS A 65 5.78 -15.87 -9.34
C HIS A 65 5.05 -16.65 -10.44
N LEU A 66 5.38 -17.93 -10.66
CA LEU A 66 4.69 -18.78 -11.63
C LEU A 66 3.21 -18.99 -11.26
N ARG A 67 2.91 -19.24 -9.98
CA ARG A 67 1.54 -19.39 -9.51
C ARG A 67 0.72 -18.11 -9.66
N PHE A 68 1.31 -16.95 -9.40
CA PHE A 68 0.66 -15.66 -9.65
C PHE A 68 0.35 -15.46 -11.14
N LYS A 69 1.28 -15.77 -12.05
CA LYS A 69 1.02 -15.71 -13.49
C LYS A 69 -0.15 -16.62 -13.90
N ASN A 70 -0.17 -17.85 -13.39
CA ASN A 70 -1.24 -18.80 -13.69
C ASN A 70 -2.60 -18.33 -13.13
N LEU A 71 -2.61 -17.81 -11.91
CA LEU A 71 -3.82 -17.26 -11.30
C LEU A 71 -4.34 -16.04 -12.07
N LEU A 72 -3.46 -15.13 -12.50
CA LEU A 72 -3.84 -13.96 -13.31
C LEU A 72 -4.55 -14.37 -14.60
N LYS A 73 -4.09 -15.43 -15.28
CA LYS A 73 -4.71 -15.97 -16.51
C LYS A 73 -6.12 -16.53 -16.28
N LYS A 74 -6.44 -16.98 -15.07
CA LYS A 74 -7.78 -17.49 -14.72
C LYS A 74 -8.78 -16.37 -14.43
N ILE A 75 -8.32 -15.17 -14.09
CA ILE A 75 -9.20 -14.04 -13.76
C ILE A 75 -9.68 -13.40 -15.07
N PRO A 76 -11.00 -13.26 -15.30
CA PRO A 76 -11.53 -12.66 -16.52
C PRO A 76 -10.98 -11.24 -16.77
N SER A 77 -10.74 -10.93 -18.04
CA SER A 77 -10.26 -9.60 -18.46
C SER A 77 -11.31 -8.50 -18.20
N ASN A 78 -12.59 -8.83 -18.38
CA ASN A 78 -13.75 -7.96 -18.18
C ASN A 78 -14.32 -8.00 -16.74
N GLU A 79 -13.57 -8.54 -15.79
CA GLU A 79 -13.97 -8.57 -14.38
C GLU A 79 -14.30 -7.16 -13.85
N ASN A 80 -15.36 -7.06 -13.04
CA ASN A 80 -15.88 -5.82 -12.48
C ASN A 80 -16.25 -5.95 -10.98
N ASN A 81 -16.21 -7.15 -10.41
CA ASN A 81 -16.40 -7.38 -9.00
C ASN A 81 -15.25 -6.75 -8.20
N LEU A 82 -15.59 -5.86 -7.26
CA LEU A 82 -14.64 -5.09 -6.48
C LEU A 82 -13.60 -5.95 -5.76
N ASN A 83 -14.01 -7.08 -5.17
CA ASN A 83 -13.08 -7.95 -4.42
C ASN A 83 -12.13 -8.69 -5.36
N ILE A 84 -12.61 -9.10 -6.55
CA ILE A 84 -11.74 -9.73 -7.56
C ILE A 84 -10.79 -8.70 -8.16
N LEU A 85 -11.24 -7.46 -8.42
CA LEU A 85 -10.36 -6.37 -8.86
C LEU A 85 -9.25 -6.10 -7.84
N LYS A 86 -9.57 -6.03 -6.55
CA LYS A 86 -8.58 -5.87 -5.46
C LYS A 86 -7.56 -7.01 -5.46
N THR A 87 -7.99 -8.25 -5.66
CA THR A 87 -7.10 -9.42 -5.77
C THR A 87 -6.23 -9.38 -7.02
N LYS A 88 -6.84 -9.08 -8.18
CA LYS A 88 -6.14 -8.92 -9.46
C LYS A 88 -5.05 -7.85 -9.36
N ARG A 89 -5.35 -6.70 -8.75
CA ARG A 89 -4.36 -5.64 -8.49
C ARG A 89 -3.18 -6.15 -7.68
N LYS A 90 -3.43 -6.86 -6.56
CA LYS A 90 -2.37 -7.41 -5.72
C LYS A 90 -1.46 -8.38 -6.49
N ILE A 91 -2.05 -9.28 -7.29
CA ILE A 91 -1.31 -10.20 -8.16
C ILE A 91 -0.43 -9.43 -9.15
N LEU A 92 -1.00 -8.43 -9.82
CA LEU A 92 -0.25 -7.61 -10.79
C LEU A 92 0.92 -6.88 -10.13
N VAL A 93 0.74 -6.34 -8.93
CA VAL A 93 1.83 -5.71 -8.16
C VAL A 93 2.93 -6.71 -7.82
N HIS A 94 2.60 -7.93 -7.38
CA HIS A 94 3.60 -8.98 -7.12
C HIS A 94 4.36 -9.41 -8.37
N LEU A 95 3.72 -9.37 -9.53
CA LEU A 95 4.34 -9.67 -10.83
C LEU A 95 5.15 -8.49 -11.39
N GLY A 96 5.06 -7.30 -10.79
CA GLY A 96 5.67 -6.07 -11.30
C GLY A 96 4.93 -5.44 -12.48
N CYS A 97 3.67 -5.83 -12.70
CA CYS A 97 2.82 -5.36 -13.78
C CYS A 97 2.13 -4.05 -13.43
N LEU A 98 2.94 -2.98 -13.31
CA LEU A 98 2.48 -1.72 -12.74
C LEU A 98 1.53 -0.94 -13.64
N ASN A 99 1.64 -1.06 -14.97
CA ASN A 99 0.69 -0.41 -15.90
C ASN A 99 -0.71 -1.01 -15.78
N GLU A 100 -0.80 -2.34 -15.72
CA GLU A 100 -2.04 -3.07 -15.54
C GLU A 100 -2.58 -2.87 -14.11
N ALA A 101 -1.70 -2.87 -13.10
CA ALA A 101 -2.09 -2.60 -11.71
C ALA A 101 -2.65 -1.18 -11.56
N TYR A 102 -2.06 -0.20 -12.22
CA TYR A 102 -2.57 1.17 -12.30
C TYR A 102 -3.97 1.19 -12.92
N SER A 103 -4.15 0.56 -14.08
CA SER A 103 -5.44 0.49 -14.79
C SER A 103 -6.53 -0.23 -13.97
N VAL A 104 -6.18 -1.27 -13.21
CA VAL A 104 -7.10 -1.94 -12.29
C VAL A 104 -7.41 -1.07 -11.08
N THR A 105 -6.46 -0.24 -10.63
CA THR A 105 -6.66 0.69 -9.50
C THR A 105 -7.68 1.77 -9.87
N GLU A 106 -7.62 2.34 -11.08
CA GLU A 106 -8.64 3.26 -11.62
C GLU A 106 -10.06 2.66 -11.52
N LYS A 107 -10.23 1.40 -11.93
CA LYS A 107 -11.54 0.70 -11.84
C LYS A 107 -12.02 0.50 -10.41
N ILE A 108 -11.10 0.39 -9.45
CA ILE A 108 -11.42 0.27 -8.03
C ILE A 108 -11.82 1.63 -7.48
N LEU A 109 -11.05 2.68 -7.78
CA LEU A 109 -11.31 4.05 -7.33
C LEU A 109 -12.64 4.61 -7.86
N ALA A 110 -13.03 4.24 -9.09
CA ALA A 110 -14.36 4.54 -9.62
C ALA A 110 -15.53 3.91 -8.82
N LYS A 111 -15.25 3.05 -7.84
CA LYS A 111 -16.23 2.38 -6.98
C LYS A 111 -15.99 2.64 -5.48
N THR A 112 -14.87 3.25 -5.11
CA THR A 112 -14.47 3.42 -3.71
C THR A 112 -13.61 4.66 -3.54
N ASP A 113 -13.90 5.45 -2.53
CA ASP A 113 -13.03 6.54 -2.11
C ASP A 113 -11.93 5.96 -1.22
N SER A 114 -10.68 5.99 -1.69
CA SER A 114 -9.55 5.48 -0.91
C SER A 114 -8.29 6.27 -1.22
N SER A 115 -7.94 7.20 -0.33
CA SER A 115 -6.73 8.02 -0.46
C SER A 115 -5.48 7.17 -0.54
N LYS A 116 -5.44 6.04 0.19
CA LYS A 116 -4.33 5.07 0.15
C LYS A 116 -4.19 4.40 -1.22
N LEU A 117 -5.28 4.12 -1.92
CA LEU A 117 -5.20 3.55 -3.26
C LEU A 117 -4.76 4.60 -4.28
N GLN A 118 -5.22 5.85 -4.13
CA GLN A 118 -4.76 6.99 -4.92
C GLN A 118 -3.24 7.19 -4.75
N GLU A 119 -2.76 7.25 -3.49
CA GLU A 119 -1.33 7.41 -3.19
C GLU A 119 -0.46 6.32 -3.84
N MET A 120 -0.94 5.08 -3.81
CA MET A 120 -0.25 3.96 -4.46
C MET A 120 -0.12 4.12 -5.97
N GLN A 121 -1.07 4.79 -6.64
CA GLN A 121 -0.93 5.10 -8.06
C GLN A 121 0.19 6.08 -8.31
N CYS A 122 0.33 7.11 -7.48
CA CYS A 122 1.41 8.09 -7.62
C CYS A 122 2.78 7.44 -7.42
N ILE A 123 2.87 6.48 -6.49
CA ILE A 123 4.04 5.62 -6.31
C ILE A 123 4.33 4.79 -7.57
N PHE A 124 3.30 4.21 -8.21
CA PHE A 124 3.49 3.48 -9.47
C PHE A 124 3.96 4.41 -10.60
N LEU A 125 3.37 5.60 -10.76
CA LEU A 125 3.80 6.59 -11.75
C LEU A 125 5.27 6.97 -11.54
N SER A 126 5.66 7.21 -10.29
CA SER A 126 7.04 7.51 -9.88
C SER A 126 8.00 6.36 -10.21
N LYS A 127 7.62 5.11 -9.87
CA LYS A 127 8.42 3.92 -10.19
C LYS A 127 8.59 3.72 -11.70
N MET A 128 7.53 3.96 -12.46
CA MET A 128 7.54 3.86 -13.92
C MET A 128 8.24 5.05 -14.59
N LYS A 129 8.71 6.04 -13.81
CA LYS A 129 9.33 7.28 -14.29
C LYS A 129 8.46 7.98 -15.33
N ARG A 130 7.16 8.07 -15.03
CA ARG A 130 6.20 8.83 -15.84
C ARG A 130 6.51 10.32 -15.77
N ASP A 131 5.80 11.08 -16.58
CA ASP A 131 6.00 12.51 -16.69
C ASP A 131 5.89 13.19 -15.29
N PRO A 132 6.83 14.09 -14.91
CA PRO A 132 6.81 14.72 -13.59
C PRO A 132 5.54 15.52 -13.30
N TYR A 133 4.90 16.11 -14.31
CA TYR A 133 3.65 16.83 -14.15
C TYR A 133 2.51 15.87 -13.79
N GLN A 134 2.45 14.69 -14.44
CA GLN A 134 1.49 13.64 -14.07
C GLN A 134 1.68 13.12 -12.64
N ILE A 135 2.93 12.97 -12.20
CA ILE A 135 3.24 12.54 -10.83
C ILE A 135 2.80 13.61 -9.82
N LYS A 136 3.08 14.88 -10.12
CA LYS A 136 2.63 16.01 -9.31
C LYS A 136 1.10 16.05 -9.17
N GLU A 137 0.37 16.04 -10.28
CA GLU A 137 -1.10 16.07 -10.28
C GLU A 137 -1.69 14.91 -9.47
N CYS A 138 -1.13 13.71 -9.61
CA CYS A 138 -1.56 12.55 -8.84
C CYS A 138 -1.42 12.76 -7.32
N TYR A 139 -0.30 13.35 -6.87
CA TYR A 139 -0.09 13.64 -5.46
C TYR A 139 -0.97 14.78 -4.94
N GLU A 140 -1.28 15.79 -5.76
CA GLU A 140 -2.27 16.82 -5.42
C GLU A 140 -3.68 16.23 -5.28
N GLU A 141 -4.08 15.33 -6.18
CA GLU A 141 -5.33 14.59 -6.09
C GLU A 141 -5.38 13.70 -4.84
N THR A 142 -4.28 13.03 -4.52
CA THR A 142 -4.13 12.25 -3.27
C THR A 142 -4.32 13.11 -2.04
N ALA A 143 -3.72 14.31 -2.02
CA ALA A 143 -3.88 15.25 -0.93
C ALA A 143 -5.34 15.67 -0.74
N ASN A 144 -6.06 15.94 -1.84
CA ASN A 144 -7.49 16.27 -1.81
C ASN A 144 -8.36 15.11 -1.34
N SER A 145 -8.00 13.88 -1.71
CA SER A 145 -8.66 12.65 -1.24
C SER A 145 -8.54 12.53 0.29
N TYR A 146 -7.34 12.74 0.84
CA TYR A 146 -7.14 12.75 2.30
C TYR A 146 -7.91 13.88 2.97
N LEU A 147 -7.99 15.08 2.36
CA LEU A 147 -8.78 16.18 2.92
C LEU A 147 -10.26 15.81 3.05
N THR A 148 -10.79 15.12 2.05
CA THR A 148 -12.17 14.59 2.08
C THR A 148 -12.35 13.59 3.21
N GLU A 149 -11.40 12.67 3.41
CA GLU A 149 -11.43 11.73 4.55
C GLU A 149 -11.35 12.45 5.90
N ILE A 150 -10.45 13.43 6.05
CA ILE A 150 -10.23 14.20 7.29
C ILE A 150 -11.52 14.88 7.75
N ASN A 151 -12.29 15.44 6.83
CA ASN A 151 -13.55 16.13 7.14
C ASN A 151 -14.61 15.20 7.78
N LEU A 152 -14.45 13.88 7.63
CA LEU A 152 -15.35 12.86 8.22
C LEU A 152 -14.81 12.27 9.53
N ILE A 153 -13.63 12.69 9.97
CA ILE A 153 -12.95 12.15 11.15
C ILE A 153 -13.04 13.16 12.31
N PRO A 154 -13.54 12.76 13.48
CA PRO A 154 -13.45 13.60 14.68
C PRO A 154 -12.00 13.95 15.00
N LYS A 155 -11.70 15.23 15.25
CA LYS A 155 -10.33 15.72 15.54
C LYS A 155 -9.61 14.98 16.68
N ALA A 156 -10.37 14.50 17.67
CA ALA A 156 -9.84 13.76 18.82
C ALA A 156 -9.46 12.30 18.48
N ALA A 157 -9.90 11.76 17.34
CA ALA A 157 -9.60 10.40 16.95
C ALA A 157 -8.14 10.26 16.51
N LEU A 158 -7.45 9.21 16.96
CA LEU A 158 -6.05 8.95 16.58
C LEU A 158 -5.85 8.93 15.05
N ARG A 159 -6.82 8.39 14.32
CA ARG A 159 -6.80 8.33 12.84
C ARG A 159 -6.82 9.71 12.16
N TYR A 160 -7.22 10.77 12.85
CA TYR A 160 -7.21 12.13 12.32
C TYR A 160 -5.80 12.58 11.98
N GLN A 161 -4.85 12.40 12.91
CA GLN A 161 -3.46 12.80 12.73
C GLN A 161 -2.77 11.98 11.62
N TYR A 162 -3.11 10.70 11.49
CA TYR A 162 -2.63 9.87 10.40
C TYR A 162 -3.16 10.33 9.03
N ALA A 163 -4.44 10.69 8.93
CA ALA A 163 -5.01 11.22 7.69
C ALA A 163 -4.41 12.60 7.34
N LEU A 164 -4.22 13.46 8.34
CA LEU A 164 -3.57 14.76 8.19
C LEU A 164 -2.12 14.62 7.71
N TRP A 165 -1.38 13.66 8.28
CA TRP A 165 -0.06 13.28 7.81
C TRP A 165 -0.09 12.87 6.34
N GLY A 166 -1.03 12.00 5.95
CA GLY A 166 -1.20 11.57 4.56
C GLY A 166 -1.41 12.74 3.61
N HIS A 167 -2.28 13.69 3.98
CA HIS A 167 -2.50 14.92 3.21
C HIS A 167 -1.21 15.74 3.06
N TYR A 168 -0.50 16.03 4.15
CA TYR A 168 0.72 16.83 4.12
C TYR A 168 1.87 16.14 3.38
N ALA A 169 2.00 14.83 3.54
CA ALA A 169 2.98 14.01 2.82
C ALA A 169 2.71 14.03 1.31
N ALA A 170 1.45 13.94 0.90
CA ALA A 170 1.07 14.01 -0.50
C ALA A 170 1.38 15.40 -1.09
N MET A 171 1.04 16.49 -0.39
CA MET A 171 1.39 17.85 -0.83
C MET A 171 2.91 18.05 -0.97
N PHE A 172 3.69 17.56 0.00
CA PHE A 172 5.15 17.62 -0.08
C PHE A 172 5.68 16.84 -1.30
N ASN A 173 5.16 15.64 -1.56
CA ASN A 173 5.55 14.83 -2.72
C ASN A 173 5.09 15.45 -4.06
N ALA A 174 4.06 16.30 -4.06
CA ALA A 174 3.67 17.12 -5.21
C ALA A 174 4.59 18.35 -5.44
N GLY A 175 5.57 18.58 -4.57
CA GLY A 175 6.54 19.67 -4.68
C GLY A 175 6.19 20.93 -3.87
N HIS A 176 5.15 20.88 -3.04
CA HIS A 176 4.78 21.98 -2.12
C HIS A 176 5.64 21.90 -0.86
N ILE A 177 6.86 22.43 -0.95
CA ILE A 177 7.93 22.26 0.05
C ILE A 177 7.58 22.80 1.44
N GLU A 178 6.66 23.75 1.55
CA GLU A 178 6.17 24.33 2.79
C GLU A 178 5.46 23.29 3.68
N TYR A 179 4.95 22.21 3.10
CA TYR A 179 4.32 21.13 3.85
C TYR A 179 5.33 20.30 4.67
N LYS A 180 6.63 20.51 4.47
CA LYS A 180 7.67 20.01 5.38
C LYS A 180 7.44 20.49 6.82
N ASP A 181 7.16 21.78 7.00
CA ASP A 181 6.97 22.35 8.33
C ASP A 181 5.65 21.84 8.94
N LYS A 182 4.63 21.61 8.10
CA LYS A 182 3.36 20.98 8.52
C LYS A 182 3.52 19.54 8.99
N LEU A 183 4.42 18.76 8.40
CA LEU A 183 4.75 17.43 8.89
C LEU A 183 5.49 17.49 10.24
N GLN A 184 6.36 18.48 10.43
CA GLN A 184 7.05 18.72 11.71
C GLN A 184 6.06 19.13 12.81
N GLU A 185 5.07 19.98 12.50
CA GLU A 185 4.00 20.36 13.44
C GLU A 185 3.25 19.13 14.00
N ILE A 186 3.02 18.09 13.19
CA ILE A 186 2.40 16.84 13.66
C ILE A 186 3.30 16.11 14.67
N ILE A 187 4.61 16.09 14.46
CA ILE A 187 5.56 15.47 15.40
C ILE A 187 5.52 16.21 16.74
N ASP A 188 5.51 17.54 16.69
CA ASP A 188 5.58 18.40 17.88
C ASP A 188 4.25 18.41 18.65
N TYR A 189 3.13 18.11 18.01
CA TYR A 189 1.82 17.96 18.64
C TYR A 189 1.75 16.77 19.62
N HIS A 190 2.57 15.73 19.44
CA HIS A 190 2.48 14.51 20.23
C HIS A 190 3.37 14.55 21.48
N ASN A 191 2.73 14.48 22.65
CA ASN A 191 3.40 14.39 23.95
C ASN A 191 3.72 12.94 24.37
N ILE A 192 3.12 11.95 23.71
CA ILE A 192 3.39 10.53 23.95
C ILE A 192 4.61 10.14 23.12
N GLU A 193 5.67 9.70 23.79
CA GLU A 193 6.97 9.42 23.19
C GLU A 193 6.89 8.39 22.05
N ASP A 194 6.10 7.34 22.20
CA ASP A 194 5.94 6.30 21.18
C ASP A 194 5.28 6.84 19.91
N HIS A 195 4.27 7.72 20.05
CA HIS A 195 3.64 8.37 18.90
C HIS A 195 4.62 9.34 18.23
N LYS A 196 5.34 10.12 19.02
CA LYS A 196 6.35 11.06 18.53
C LYS A 196 7.44 10.34 17.72
N LYS A 197 7.99 9.24 18.24
CA LYS A 197 8.96 8.39 17.54
C LYS A 197 8.42 7.85 16.21
N THR A 198 7.15 7.44 16.19
CA THR A 198 6.50 6.96 14.96
C THR A 198 6.50 8.04 13.88
N TYR A 199 6.04 9.25 14.21
CA TYR A 199 6.03 10.36 13.25
C TYR A 199 7.42 10.85 12.87
N GLN A 200 8.39 10.83 13.78
CA GLN A 200 9.80 11.12 13.46
C GLN A 200 10.38 10.14 12.43
N GLN A 201 10.07 8.85 12.57
CA GLN A 201 10.50 7.84 11.62
C GLN A 201 9.81 8.03 10.26
N MET A 202 8.52 8.35 10.25
CA MET A 202 7.79 8.68 9.02
C MET A 202 8.36 9.94 8.35
N TYR A 203 8.69 10.98 9.12
CA TYR A 203 9.30 12.22 8.63
C TYR A 203 10.62 11.93 7.93
N LYS A 204 11.51 11.21 8.60
CA LYS A 204 12.80 10.79 8.03
C LYS A 204 12.61 10.02 6.73
N ASN A 205 11.60 9.15 6.67
CA ASN A 205 11.33 8.36 5.48
C ASN A 205 10.87 9.20 4.28
N ILE A 206 10.17 10.31 4.51
CA ILE A 206 9.72 11.24 3.45
C ILE A 206 10.86 12.18 3.05
N MET A 207 11.60 12.70 4.03
CA MET A 207 12.62 13.72 3.82
C MET A 207 13.94 13.18 3.25
N ASP A 208 14.19 11.87 3.35
CA ASP A 208 15.37 11.22 2.78
C ASP A 208 15.07 10.72 1.35
N PRO A 209 15.60 11.40 0.31
CA PRO A 209 15.36 11.00 -1.08
C PRO A 209 15.93 9.60 -1.39
N HIS A 210 17.01 9.19 -0.71
CA HIS A 210 17.57 7.85 -0.88
C HIS A 210 16.64 6.79 -0.28
N ALA A 211 16.01 7.08 0.86
CA ALA A 211 15.01 6.20 1.44
C ALA A 211 13.81 6.03 0.50
N PHE A 212 13.34 7.12 -0.12
CA PHE A 212 12.25 7.05 -1.11
C PHE A 212 12.67 6.25 -2.36
N GLN A 213 13.81 6.55 -2.95
CA GLN A 213 14.31 5.83 -4.13
C GLN A 213 14.49 4.34 -3.83
N LYS A 214 15.05 3.98 -2.67
CA LYS A 214 15.19 2.58 -2.23
C LYS A 214 13.84 1.86 -2.14
N ARG A 215 12.78 2.55 -1.67
CA ARG A 215 11.42 1.99 -1.64
C ARG A 215 10.87 1.79 -3.04
N LEU A 216 11.08 2.74 -3.95
CA LEU A 216 10.69 2.57 -5.36
C LEU A 216 11.44 1.38 -5.97
N ASP A 217 12.75 1.30 -5.78
CA ASP A 217 13.59 0.23 -6.35
C ASP A 217 13.16 -1.17 -5.89
N ALA A 218 12.64 -1.29 -4.67
CA ALA A 218 12.08 -2.53 -4.16
C ALA A 218 10.81 -3.00 -4.90
N ILE A 219 10.03 -2.08 -5.49
CA ILE A 219 8.82 -2.42 -6.26
C ILE A 219 9.25 -3.14 -7.55
N PRO A 220 8.84 -4.40 -7.80
CA PRO A 220 9.13 -5.05 -9.07
C PRO A 220 8.47 -4.26 -10.19
N TYR A 221 9.17 -4.12 -11.31
CA TYR A 221 8.59 -3.53 -12.51
C TYR A 221 9.06 -4.32 -13.73
N THR A 222 8.09 -4.80 -14.49
CA THR A 222 8.30 -5.44 -15.79
C THR A 222 7.37 -4.79 -16.81
N SER A 223 7.89 -4.55 -18.01
CA SER A 223 7.07 -4.16 -19.16
C SER A 223 6.37 -5.36 -19.81
N ASN A 224 6.78 -6.59 -19.46
CA ASN A 224 6.22 -7.81 -20.01
C ASN A 224 5.39 -8.56 -18.96
N CYS A 225 4.07 -8.43 -19.08
CA CYS A 225 3.08 -8.99 -18.16
C CYS A 225 2.30 -10.17 -18.73
N ARG A 226 2.69 -10.67 -19.91
CA ARG A 226 2.08 -11.81 -20.58
C ARG A 226 2.84 -13.11 -20.32
#